data_AF-A0A933P5E3-F1
#
_entry.id   AF-A0A933P5E3-F1
#
_cell.length_a   1.000
_cell.length_b   1.000
_cell.length_c   1.000
_cell.angle_alpha   90.00
_cell.angle_beta   90.00
_cell.angle_gamma   90.00
#
_symmetry.space_group_name_H-M   'P 1'
#
loop_
_entity.id
_entity.type
_entity.pdbx_description
1 polymer ?
#
loop_
_entity_poly.entity_id
_entity_poly.type
_entity_poly.pdbx_seq_one_letter_code
_entity_poly.pdbx_strand_id
1 'polypeptide(L)'
;MARPTRDVEIIEVLHPDDPALDWPMAASAPVPPLPPVPQRREPDRRRWPWVAAAIVSVIAVGIVVIAALDGDDPPALAEGKYLIDHPSLTSYSADIVTPPDSHGYYALLSQGGPGEGWVSVEASQAGAPPIFFDSFVETVEGAPMVISADDPLRTATVIDRFPGWTLVVRSSGLPRQEVSNFTRAVQVQTELAGPQVTWAVPGSGRPIIATARSRDEALFGRISTRMTYLDDRAQLVTLRIADGDLDRQVRALSYLSTGNLREDGGRTVATLAESGETVVLWEQDGHVLSLSAMDTPDSLLELSGRVRQATEDEWHTRLIFLRPDYRVGDFALVAGDRGEWLAGVQRAERGGEQQFLWWFSLPDEPQTSVSVPVRFEPTTMPFADRVVVGDVTYVFISMPGTSDVTTASIYAGDDTGTELTLQQMFPDVDVVFGAYRTTTTGSVRVFTPGLQSPFLGLVPDPLK
;
A
#
# COMPACT_ATOMS: atom_id res chain seq x y z
N MET A 1 6.49 3.80 -13.32
CA MET A 1 7.05 3.29 -12.06
C MET A 1 5.86 2.86 -11.20
N ALA A 2 5.59 1.56 -11.14
CA ALA A 2 4.59 0.99 -10.22
C ALA A 2 5.06 1.13 -8.76
N ARG A 3 4.11 1.22 -7.82
CA ARG A 3 4.31 1.24 -6.35
C ARG A 3 3.42 0.15 -5.70
N PRO A 4 3.86 -0.44 -4.55
CA PRO A 4 3.39 -1.71 -3.96
C PRO A 4 1.95 -1.77 -3.44
N THR A 5 1.46 -3.02 -3.31
CA THR A 5 0.18 -3.47 -2.74
C THR A 5 0.32 -4.19 -1.38
N ARG A 6 1.41 -4.00 -0.61
CA ARG A 6 1.58 -4.69 0.70
C ARG A 6 2.12 -3.90 1.88
N ASP A 7 2.71 -2.73 1.65
CA ASP A 7 2.85 -1.69 2.69
C ASP A 7 1.84 -0.55 2.42
N VAL A 8 0.68 -0.88 1.84
CA VAL A 8 -0.46 0.03 1.83
C VAL A 8 -1.01 0.00 3.24
N GLU A 9 -0.66 1.00 4.02
CA GLU A 9 -1.33 1.27 5.27
C GLU A 9 -2.78 1.61 4.94
N ILE A 10 -3.67 0.66 5.18
CA ILE A 10 -5.10 0.87 5.05
C ILE A 10 -5.51 1.56 6.35
N ILE A 11 -5.62 2.89 6.27
CA ILE A 11 -6.19 3.67 7.35
C ILE A 11 -7.70 3.48 7.27
N GLU A 12 -8.26 2.74 8.21
CA GLU A 12 -9.70 2.65 8.38
C GLU A 12 -10.18 4.03 8.85
N VAL A 13 -10.81 4.77 7.95
CA VAL A 13 -11.43 6.04 8.27
C VAL A 13 -12.90 5.74 8.53
N LEU A 14 -13.34 5.95 9.76
CA LEU A 14 -14.75 5.86 10.13
C LEU A 14 -15.54 6.87 9.29
N HIS A 15 -16.71 6.43 8.84
CA HIS A 15 -17.59 7.17 7.94
C HIS A 15 -17.77 8.64 8.40
N PRO A 16 -17.78 9.64 7.48
CA PRO A 16 -17.89 11.06 7.83
C PRO A 16 -19.20 11.43 8.56
N ASP A 17 -20.20 10.55 8.52
CA ASP A 17 -21.46 10.67 9.26
C ASP A 17 -21.56 9.67 10.44
N ASP A 18 -20.46 9.10 10.94
CA ASP A 18 -20.49 8.29 12.17
C ASP A 18 -20.97 9.17 13.35
N PRO A 19 -22.16 8.94 13.91
CA PRO A 19 -22.72 9.78 14.96
C PRO A 19 -21.92 9.73 16.27
N ALA A 20 -20.91 8.85 16.37
CA ALA A 20 -19.99 8.78 17.50
C ALA A 20 -18.87 9.84 17.47
N LEU A 21 -18.64 10.53 16.34
CA LEU A 21 -17.51 11.45 16.17
C LEU A 21 -17.92 12.78 15.51
N ASP A 22 -17.63 13.89 16.19
CA ASP A 22 -17.88 15.25 15.72
C ASP A 22 -16.64 15.74 14.95
N TRP A 23 -16.58 15.48 13.64
CA TRP A 23 -15.44 15.85 12.79
C TRP A 23 -15.63 17.24 12.17
N PRO A 24 -14.59 18.11 12.15
CA PRO A 24 -14.66 19.36 11.40
C PRO A 24 -14.53 19.05 9.89
N MET A 25 -15.65 18.90 9.19
CA MET A 25 -15.64 18.93 7.72
C MET A 25 -15.16 20.29 7.23
N ALA A 26 -14.21 20.31 6.29
CA ALA A 26 -13.91 21.52 5.54
C ALA A 26 -15.14 21.88 4.70
N ALA A 27 -15.85 22.94 5.09
CA ALA A 27 -17.01 23.42 4.36
C ALA A 27 -16.58 23.89 2.96
N SER A 28 -17.30 23.46 1.92
CA SER A 28 -17.15 24.01 0.57
C SER A 28 -17.27 25.53 0.62
N ALA A 29 -16.30 26.26 0.07
CA ALA A 29 -16.29 27.71 0.14
C ALA A 29 -17.50 28.30 -0.61
N PRO A 30 -18.35 29.13 0.03
CA PRO A 30 -19.32 29.94 -0.70
C PRO A 30 -18.61 31.06 -1.47
N VAL A 31 -19.11 31.37 -2.67
CA VAL A 31 -18.65 32.48 -3.52
C VAL A 31 -18.62 33.79 -2.72
N PRO A 32 -17.50 34.53 -2.65
CA PRO A 32 -17.40 35.71 -1.80
C PRO A 32 -18.15 36.90 -2.40
N PRO A 33 -19.13 37.51 -1.69
CA PRO A 33 -19.58 38.86 -2.02
C PRO A 33 -18.57 39.90 -1.51
N LEU A 34 -18.44 40.99 -2.29
CA LEU A 34 -17.48 42.09 -2.11
C LEU A 34 -17.46 42.72 -0.69
N PRO A 35 -16.29 43.16 -0.17
CA PRO A 35 -16.19 43.89 1.09
C PRO A 35 -16.32 45.42 0.88
N PRO A 36 -16.34 46.27 1.93
CA PRO A 36 -16.94 46.14 3.27
C PRO A 36 -17.67 47.44 3.72
N VAL A 37 -18.31 47.46 4.90
CA VAL A 37 -18.36 48.67 5.76
C VAL A 37 -18.12 48.28 7.23
N PRO A 38 -17.18 48.92 7.95
CA PRO A 38 -16.79 48.52 9.30
C PRO A 38 -17.62 49.20 10.39
N GLN A 39 -17.99 48.48 11.45
CA GLN A 39 -18.33 49.09 12.75
C GLN A 39 -17.75 48.32 13.95
N ARG A 40 -17.48 49.12 14.99
CA ARG A 40 -16.55 48.96 16.12
C ARG A 40 -16.94 47.95 17.21
N ARG A 41 -15.91 47.28 17.77
CA ARG A 41 -15.47 47.14 19.20
C ARG A 41 -16.56 47.02 20.30
N GLU A 42 -16.49 46.21 21.36
CA GLU A 42 -15.45 45.38 22.04
C GLU A 42 -16.18 44.65 23.24
N PRO A 43 -15.48 44.15 24.29
CA PRO A 43 -15.26 42.75 24.68
C PRO A 43 -16.19 42.21 25.80
N ASP A 44 -16.19 40.89 26.10
CA ASP A 44 -15.80 40.34 27.43
C ASP A 44 -16.01 38.81 27.61
N ARG A 45 -15.04 38.22 28.33
CA ARG A 45 -15.15 37.20 29.41
C ARG A 45 -15.59 35.72 29.19
N ARG A 46 -14.56 34.88 29.44
CA ARG A 46 -14.44 33.84 30.51
C ARG A 46 -15.09 32.45 30.34
N ARG A 47 -14.19 31.47 30.60
CA ARG A 47 -14.31 30.22 31.40
C ARG A 47 -14.52 28.87 30.65
N TRP A 48 -13.45 28.05 30.66
CA TRP A 48 -13.46 26.58 30.87
C TRP A 48 -14.19 26.22 32.19
N PRO A 49 -14.52 24.95 32.57
CA PRO A 49 -14.08 23.63 32.05
C PRO A 49 -15.16 22.50 32.02
N TRP A 50 -14.68 21.28 31.67
CA TRP A 50 -15.19 19.90 31.92
C TRP A 50 -16.06 19.23 30.83
N VAL A 51 -15.55 18.12 30.27
CA VAL A 51 -16.17 16.77 30.38
C VAL A 51 -15.06 15.72 30.46
N ALA A 52 -15.24 14.79 31.39
CA ALA A 52 -14.39 13.66 31.70
C ALA A 52 -14.91 12.36 31.05
N ALA A 53 -13.97 11.44 30.81
CA ALA A 53 -14.06 9.99 31.00
C ALA A 53 -15.03 9.14 30.14
N ALA A 54 -14.45 8.20 29.39
CA ALA A 54 -14.73 6.77 29.55
C ALA A 54 -13.54 5.91 29.07
N ILE A 55 -12.96 5.16 30.01
CA ILE A 55 -12.01 4.05 29.83
C ILE A 55 -12.74 2.79 30.28
N VAL A 56 -12.74 1.72 29.48
CA VAL A 56 -12.85 0.27 29.84
C VAL A 56 -12.44 -0.51 28.56
N SER A 57 -11.62 -1.56 28.49
CA SER A 57 -10.64 -2.22 29.37
C SER A 57 -9.85 -3.27 28.55
N VAL A 58 -8.54 -3.34 28.79
CA VAL A 58 -7.69 -4.51 29.07
C VAL A 58 -7.96 -5.84 28.32
N ILE A 59 -6.99 -6.24 27.48
CA ILE A 59 -6.42 -7.60 27.52
C ILE A 59 -4.92 -7.48 27.78
N ALA A 60 -4.49 -8.21 28.80
CA ALA A 60 -3.15 -8.22 29.35
C ALA A 60 -2.18 -9.07 28.52
N VAL A 61 -1.00 -8.53 28.22
CA VAL A 61 0.25 -9.30 28.19
C VAL A 61 1.27 -8.48 28.97
N GLY A 62 1.69 -9.03 30.11
CA GLY A 62 2.62 -8.39 31.02
C GLY A 62 4.02 -8.29 30.43
N ILE A 63 4.62 -7.10 30.55
CA ILE A 63 6.07 -6.95 30.56
C ILE A 63 6.42 -6.34 31.92
N VAL A 64 7.15 -7.12 32.68
CA VAL A 64 7.72 -6.77 33.98
C VAL A 64 8.74 -5.67 33.76
N VAL A 65 8.49 -4.48 34.32
CA VAL A 65 9.52 -3.43 34.44
C VAL A 65 10.39 -3.81 35.63
N ILE A 66 11.59 -4.34 35.38
CA ILE A 66 12.66 -4.37 36.37
C ILE A 66 13.49 -3.10 36.17
N ALA A 67 13.40 -2.20 37.14
CA ALA A 67 14.34 -1.11 37.29
C ALA A 67 15.74 -1.67 37.63
N ALA A 68 16.77 -1.20 36.94
CA ALA A 68 18.14 -1.22 37.44
C ALA A 68 18.73 0.18 37.30
N LEU A 69 18.84 0.85 38.44
CA LEU A 69 19.72 2.00 38.64
C LEU A 69 21.12 1.46 38.97
N ASP A 70 22.13 2.13 38.42
CA ASP A 70 23.54 2.18 38.83
C ASP A 70 24.46 0.98 38.46
N GLY A 71 25.36 1.23 37.52
CA GLY A 71 26.48 0.37 37.13
C GLY A 71 26.92 0.63 35.68
N ASP A 72 28.17 1.08 35.48
CA ASP A 72 28.86 1.28 34.18
C ASP A 72 29.12 -0.06 33.43
N ASP A 73 28.13 -0.95 33.39
CA ASP A 73 28.17 -2.12 32.50
C ASP A 73 27.68 -1.69 31.12
N PRO A 74 28.36 -2.11 30.03
CA PRO A 74 27.86 -1.83 28.68
C PRO A 74 26.45 -2.43 28.54
N PRO A 75 25.50 -1.69 27.95
CA PRO A 75 24.12 -2.17 27.84
C PRO A 75 24.08 -3.50 27.09
N ALA A 76 23.29 -4.45 27.62
CA ALA A 76 23.16 -5.78 27.04
C ALA A 76 22.65 -5.69 25.59
N LEU A 77 23.24 -6.48 24.70
CA LEU A 77 22.79 -6.61 23.31
C LEU A 77 21.45 -7.34 23.27
N ALA A 78 20.53 -6.83 22.45
CA ALA A 78 19.24 -7.44 22.24
C ALA A 78 19.34 -8.43 21.07
N GLU A 79 19.45 -9.72 21.36
CA GLU A 79 19.47 -10.77 20.34
C GLU A 79 18.23 -10.68 19.43
N GLY A 80 18.43 -10.75 18.11
CA GLY A 80 17.36 -10.64 17.13
C GLY A 80 16.75 -9.24 16.96
N LYS A 81 17.45 -8.17 17.41
CA LYS A 81 17.02 -6.77 17.23
C LYS A 81 18.13 -5.94 16.58
N TYR A 82 17.83 -5.31 15.44
CA TYR A 82 18.77 -4.57 14.61
C TYR A 82 18.28 -3.17 14.30
N LEU A 83 19.23 -2.24 14.17
CA LEU A 83 18.98 -0.86 13.80
C LEU A 83 19.92 -0.45 12.66
N ILE A 84 19.52 0.57 11.91
CA ILE A 84 20.36 1.24 10.94
C ILE A 84 20.93 2.48 11.61
N ASP A 85 22.26 2.58 11.64
CA ASP A 85 22.96 3.74 12.18
C ASP A 85 23.39 4.67 11.03
N HIS A 86 22.45 5.52 10.59
CA HIS A 86 22.67 6.42 9.47
C HIS A 86 22.03 7.80 9.73
N PRO A 87 22.78 8.91 9.57
CA PRO A 87 22.29 10.24 9.95
C PRO A 87 21.18 10.79 9.05
N SER A 88 20.99 10.25 7.85
CA SER A 88 19.87 10.64 6.98
C SER A 88 18.56 9.94 7.32
N LEU A 89 18.59 8.94 8.23
CA LEU A 89 17.42 8.17 8.59
C LEU A 89 16.88 8.62 9.93
N THR A 90 15.61 9.01 9.93
CA THR A 90 14.86 9.26 11.15
C THR A 90 14.15 7.98 11.56
N SER A 91 14.45 7.47 12.76
CA SER A 91 13.74 6.30 13.31
C SER A 91 12.25 6.62 13.42
N TYR A 92 11.43 5.72 12.90
CA TYR A 92 10.02 6.00 12.69
C TYR A 92 9.12 5.07 13.48
N SER A 93 9.26 3.75 13.33
CA SER A 93 8.54 2.75 14.13
C SER A 93 9.39 1.51 14.37
N ALA A 94 9.19 0.85 15.51
CA ALA A 94 9.78 -0.44 15.83
C ALA A 94 8.67 -1.38 16.32
N ASP A 95 8.50 -2.50 15.62
CA ASP A 95 7.43 -3.45 15.85
C ASP A 95 7.99 -4.84 16.16
N ILE A 96 7.40 -5.48 17.17
CA ILE A 96 7.48 -6.93 17.32
C ILE A 96 6.33 -7.50 16.50
N VAL A 97 6.66 -8.16 15.39
CA VAL A 97 5.65 -8.61 14.44
C VAL A 97 5.00 -9.87 15.01
N THR A 98 3.69 -9.78 15.29
CA THR A 98 2.92 -10.99 15.57
C THR A 98 2.88 -11.80 14.27
N PRO A 99 3.35 -13.06 14.27
CA PRO A 99 3.35 -13.88 13.06
C PRO A 99 1.94 -13.91 12.46
N PRO A 100 1.78 -13.91 11.13
CA PRO A 100 0.47 -14.05 10.52
C PRO A 100 -0.22 -15.30 11.07
N ASP A 101 -1.55 -15.20 11.14
CA ASP A 101 -2.48 -16.24 11.49
C ASP A 101 -2.07 -17.57 10.86
N SER A 102 -2.09 -18.64 11.67
CA SER A 102 -1.53 -19.95 11.33
C SER A 102 -2.19 -20.65 10.13
N HIS A 103 -3.19 -20.02 9.52
CA HIS A 103 -4.05 -20.60 8.51
C HIS A 103 -3.83 -19.99 7.11
N GLY A 104 -3.00 -18.96 6.94
CA GLY A 104 -2.66 -18.45 5.61
C GLY A 104 -1.98 -19.49 4.72
N TYR A 105 -2.15 -19.36 3.40
CA TYR A 105 -1.46 -20.18 2.41
C TYR A 105 -0.90 -19.33 1.28
N TYR A 106 0.36 -19.58 0.92
CA TYR A 106 1.01 -19.02 -0.25
C TYR A 106 1.77 -20.10 -1.02
N ALA A 107 1.65 -20.07 -2.34
CA ALA A 107 2.50 -20.85 -3.24
C ALA A 107 2.93 -20.02 -4.44
N LEU A 108 4.20 -20.15 -4.81
CA LEU A 108 4.79 -19.61 -6.04
C LEU A 108 5.14 -20.76 -6.97
N LEU A 109 4.72 -20.66 -8.22
CA LEU A 109 4.91 -21.65 -9.26
C LEU A 109 5.47 -20.98 -10.52
N SER A 110 6.35 -21.66 -11.24
CA SER A 110 6.89 -21.15 -12.51
C SER A 110 7.04 -22.28 -13.52
N GLN A 111 7.00 -21.97 -14.82
CA GLN A 111 7.24 -22.93 -15.90
C GLN A 111 8.73 -23.22 -16.13
N GLY A 112 9.63 -22.40 -15.58
CA GLY A 112 11.06 -22.60 -15.75
C GLY A 112 11.90 -21.75 -14.82
N GLY A 113 12.92 -21.08 -15.36
CA GLY A 113 13.89 -20.31 -14.58
C GLY A 113 13.38 -18.93 -14.15
N PRO A 114 14.16 -18.23 -13.30
CA PRO A 114 13.96 -16.81 -13.02
C PRO A 114 13.85 -15.99 -14.32
N GLY A 115 12.86 -15.09 -14.40
CA GLY A 115 12.56 -14.30 -15.60
C GLY A 115 11.58 -14.96 -16.59
N GLU A 116 11.26 -16.25 -16.40
CA GLU A 116 10.12 -16.88 -17.08
C GLU A 116 8.81 -16.61 -16.34
N GLY A 117 7.68 -16.86 -17.02
CA GLY A 117 6.36 -16.61 -16.47
C GLY A 117 6.08 -17.41 -15.19
N TRP A 118 5.48 -16.74 -14.21
CA TRP A 118 5.13 -17.33 -12.91
C TRP A 118 3.69 -17.04 -12.51
N VAL A 119 3.16 -17.88 -11.63
CA VAL A 119 1.89 -17.69 -10.94
C VAL A 119 2.13 -17.84 -9.45
N SER A 120 1.51 -16.99 -8.65
CA SER A 120 1.39 -17.18 -7.22
C SER A 120 -0.07 -17.26 -6.81
N VAL A 121 -0.32 -18.05 -5.78
CA VAL A 121 -1.64 -18.23 -5.19
C VAL A 121 -1.53 -17.91 -3.72
N GLU A 122 -2.39 -17.03 -3.24
CA GLU A 122 -2.46 -16.64 -1.84
C GLU A 122 -3.89 -16.77 -1.34
N ALA A 123 -4.07 -17.47 -0.23
CA ALA A 123 -5.33 -17.54 0.48
C ALA A 123 -5.15 -16.97 1.89
N SER A 124 -6.00 -16.02 2.27
CA SER A 124 -6.01 -15.39 3.59
C SER A 124 -7.44 -15.25 4.11
N GLN A 125 -7.63 -15.27 5.43
CA GLN A 125 -8.93 -14.98 6.03
C GLN A 125 -9.33 -13.53 5.74
N ALA A 126 -10.64 -13.27 5.74
CA ALA A 126 -11.23 -11.96 5.46
C ALA A 126 -10.48 -10.85 6.20
N GLY A 127 -9.80 -10.02 5.42
CA GLY A 127 -9.16 -8.78 5.83
C GLY A 127 -9.60 -7.68 4.86
N ALA A 128 -8.89 -6.56 4.85
CA ALA A 128 -9.18 -5.51 3.87
C ALA A 128 -9.03 -6.06 2.43
N PRO A 129 -9.92 -5.66 1.50
CA PRO A 129 -9.88 -6.17 0.14
C PRO A 129 -8.54 -5.80 -0.53
N PRO A 130 -8.00 -6.66 -1.41
CA PRO A 130 -6.78 -6.34 -2.13
C PRO A 130 -7.00 -5.11 -3.01
N ILE A 131 -6.13 -4.12 -2.84
CA ILE A 131 -6.12 -2.88 -3.61
C ILE A 131 -5.01 -2.98 -4.65
N PHE A 132 -5.30 -2.65 -5.91
CA PHE A 132 -4.32 -2.65 -6.99
C PHE A 132 -4.18 -1.25 -7.59
N PHE A 133 -2.96 -0.72 -7.60
CA PHE A 133 -2.67 0.57 -8.22
C PHE A 133 -2.38 0.43 -9.70
N ASP A 134 -2.62 1.53 -10.42
CA ASP A 134 -2.32 1.66 -11.84
C ASP A 134 -2.88 0.53 -12.70
N SER A 135 -4.03 0.03 -12.30
CA SER A 135 -4.62 -1.17 -12.87
C SER A 135 -6.01 -0.88 -13.41
N PHE A 136 -6.54 -1.82 -14.18
CA PHE A 136 -7.93 -1.83 -14.63
C PHE A 136 -8.47 -3.25 -14.64
N VAL A 137 -9.79 -3.39 -14.65
CA VAL A 137 -10.47 -4.69 -14.69
C VAL A 137 -10.79 -5.06 -16.13
N GLU A 138 -10.47 -6.27 -16.55
CA GLU A 138 -10.88 -6.85 -17.84
C GLU A 138 -11.56 -8.20 -17.61
N THR A 139 -12.60 -8.53 -18.37
CA THR A 139 -13.21 -9.87 -18.31
C THR A 139 -12.54 -10.79 -19.32
N VAL A 140 -11.85 -11.83 -18.83
CA VAL A 140 -11.22 -12.87 -19.65
C VAL A 140 -11.98 -14.17 -19.41
N GLU A 141 -12.66 -14.67 -20.45
CA GLU A 141 -13.48 -15.90 -20.40
C GLU A 141 -14.51 -15.94 -19.26
N GLY A 142 -15.09 -14.79 -18.93
CA GLY A 142 -16.10 -14.68 -17.88
C GLY A 142 -15.55 -14.56 -16.46
N ALA A 143 -14.23 -14.43 -16.29
CA ALA A 143 -13.61 -14.10 -15.01
C ALA A 143 -13.06 -12.66 -15.01
N PRO A 144 -13.35 -11.83 -14.00
CA PRO A 144 -12.71 -10.52 -13.86
C PRO A 144 -11.23 -10.70 -13.54
N MET A 145 -10.39 -9.97 -14.25
CA MET A 145 -8.95 -9.97 -14.09
C MET A 145 -8.48 -8.53 -13.97
N VAL A 146 -7.73 -8.24 -12.91
CA VAL A 146 -7.05 -6.97 -12.71
C VAL A 146 -5.75 -7.00 -13.50
N ILE A 147 -5.53 -5.99 -14.34
CA ILE A 147 -4.38 -5.92 -15.25
C ILE A 147 -3.61 -4.65 -14.95
N SER A 148 -2.29 -4.79 -14.78
CA SER A 148 -1.40 -3.65 -14.62
C SER A 148 -1.34 -2.85 -15.91
N ALA A 149 -1.55 -1.54 -15.84
CA ALA A 149 -1.53 -0.69 -17.02
C ALA A 149 -0.10 -0.47 -17.59
N ASP A 150 0.92 -0.61 -16.74
CA ASP A 150 2.33 -0.45 -17.11
C ASP A 150 2.97 -1.75 -17.66
N ASP A 151 2.49 -2.90 -17.21
CA ASP A 151 2.90 -4.22 -17.67
C ASP A 151 1.68 -5.13 -17.83
N PRO A 152 1.08 -5.20 -19.03
CA PRO A 152 -0.13 -6.00 -19.28
C PRO A 152 0.04 -7.52 -19.12
N LEU A 153 1.28 -8.01 -18.95
CA LEU A 153 1.57 -9.40 -18.60
C LEU A 153 1.53 -9.65 -17.09
N ARG A 154 1.38 -8.60 -16.29
CA ARG A 154 1.07 -8.69 -14.86
C ARG A 154 -0.42 -8.62 -14.65
N THR A 155 -0.92 -9.67 -14.04
CA THR A 155 -2.33 -9.83 -13.81
C THR A 155 -2.59 -10.35 -12.42
N ALA A 156 -3.75 -10.00 -11.89
CA ALA A 156 -4.28 -10.56 -10.68
C ALA A 156 -5.75 -10.95 -10.88
N THR A 157 -6.18 -12.01 -10.20
CA THR A 157 -7.58 -12.38 -10.09
C THR A 157 -7.90 -12.56 -8.62
N VAL A 158 -8.93 -11.85 -8.16
CA VAL A 158 -9.50 -12.01 -6.82
C VAL A 158 -10.69 -12.96 -6.93
N ILE A 159 -10.75 -13.94 -6.03
CA ILE A 159 -11.75 -15.00 -6.04
C ILE A 159 -12.39 -15.09 -4.65
N ASP A 160 -13.59 -14.54 -4.52
CA ASP A 160 -14.37 -14.56 -3.27
C ASP A 160 -15.30 -15.77 -3.18
N ARG A 161 -14.85 -16.93 -3.69
CA ARG A 161 -15.68 -18.16 -3.76
C ARG A 161 -15.79 -18.90 -2.44
N PHE A 162 -15.22 -18.38 -1.35
CA PHE A 162 -15.04 -19.09 -0.08
C PHE A 162 -15.52 -18.21 1.08
N PRO A 163 -16.47 -18.68 1.93
CA PRO A 163 -16.97 -17.88 3.05
C PRO A 163 -15.84 -17.48 4.01
N GLY A 164 -15.59 -16.18 4.14
CA GLY A 164 -14.59 -15.62 5.05
C GLY A 164 -13.14 -15.76 4.60
N TRP A 165 -12.88 -16.10 3.33
CA TRP A 165 -11.53 -16.20 2.76
C TRP A 165 -11.45 -15.50 1.42
N THR A 166 -10.36 -14.76 1.22
CA THR A 166 -10.02 -14.17 -0.07
C THR A 166 -8.88 -14.97 -0.69
N LEU A 167 -9.08 -15.39 -1.94
CA LEU A 167 -8.05 -16.04 -2.75
C LEU A 167 -7.58 -15.06 -3.82
N VAL A 168 -6.28 -14.78 -3.86
CA VAL A 168 -5.67 -13.92 -4.87
C VAL A 168 -4.68 -14.73 -5.69
N VAL A 169 -4.93 -14.84 -6.99
CA VAL A 169 -4.01 -15.41 -7.97
C VAL A 169 -3.29 -14.25 -8.65
N ARG A 170 -1.97 -14.18 -8.54
CA ARG A 170 -1.15 -13.18 -9.25
C ARG A 170 -0.25 -13.87 -10.26
N SER A 171 0.04 -13.21 -11.37
CA SER A 171 0.98 -13.73 -12.34
C SER A 171 1.82 -12.62 -12.98
N SER A 172 2.95 -13.02 -13.56
CA SER A 172 3.75 -12.17 -14.44
C SER A 172 4.31 -13.00 -15.57
N GLY A 173 4.48 -12.39 -16.75
CA GLY A 173 5.09 -13.03 -17.91
C GLY A 173 4.25 -14.14 -18.55
N LEU A 174 2.95 -14.21 -18.23
CA LEU A 174 2.03 -15.24 -18.75
C LEU A 174 0.90 -14.63 -19.57
N PRO A 175 0.44 -15.30 -20.65
CA PRO A 175 -0.76 -14.89 -21.35
C PRO A 175 -2.00 -14.94 -20.45
N ARG A 176 -2.88 -13.93 -20.55
CA ARG A 176 -4.13 -13.81 -19.75
C ARG A 176 -5.00 -15.07 -19.82
N GLN A 177 -5.08 -15.67 -20.99
CA GLN A 177 -5.81 -16.92 -21.24
C GLN A 177 -5.28 -18.08 -20.38
N GLU A 178 -3.97 -18.16 -20.20
CA GLU A 178 -3.34 -19.17 -19.37
C GLU A 178 -3.59 -18.91 -17.89
N VAL A 179 -3.54 -17.66 -17.47
CA VAL A 179 -3.88 -17.24 -16.10
C VAL A 179 -5.34 -17.57 -15.80
N SER A 180 -6.27 -17.25 -16.71
CA SER A 180 -7.69 -17.61 -16.59
C SER A 180 -7.88 -19.13 -16.45
N ASN A 181 -7.23 -19.92 -17.31
CA ASN A 181 -7.26 -21.38 -17.24
C ASN A 181 -6.75 -21.89 -15.88
N PHE A 182 -5.64 -21.32 -15.38
CA PHE A 182 -5.07 -21.67 -14.08
C PHE A 182 -6.04 -21.32 -12.95
N THR A 183 -6.52 -20.08 -12.90
CA THR A 183 -7.50 -19.57 -11.92
C THR A 183 -8.74 -20.47 -11.85
N ARG A 184 -9.28 -20.92 -12.98
CA ARG A 184 -10.43 -21.84 -13.02
C ARG A 184 -10.13 -23.24 -12.50
N ALA A 185 -8.87 -23.67 -12.55
CA ALA A 185 -8.41 -24.97 -12.08
C ALA A 185 -8.00 -24.98 -10.61
N VAL A 186 -7.81 -23.80 -9.98
CA VAL A 186 -7.57 -23.69 -8.54
C VAL A 186 -8.84 -24.09 -7.80
N GLN A 187 -8.70 -25.05 -6.90
CA GLN A 187 -9.74 -25.53 -6.00
C GLN A 187 -9.25 -25.34 -4.57
N VAL A 188 -10.06 -24.70 -3.73
CA VAL A 188 -9.77 -24.60 -2.30
C VAL A 188 -10.76 -25.48 -1.55
N GLN A 189 -10.23 -26.37 -0.73
CA GLN A 189 -10.99 -27.16 0.22
C GLN A 189 -10.72 -26.58 1.61
N THR A 190 -11.76 -26.25 2.36
CA THR A 190 -11.61 -25.77 3.74
C THR A 190 -11.65 -26.96 4.69
N GLU A 191 -10.58 -27.13 5.47
CA GLU A 191 -10.55 -28.05 6.59
C GLU A 191 -10.45 -27.26 7.91
N LEU A 192 -10.75 -27.92 9.04
CA LEU A 192 -10.55 -27.36 10.39
C LEU A 192 -9.10 -26.88 10.64
N ALA A 193 -8.13 -27.33 9.84
CA ALA A 193 -6.72 -26.95 9.94
C ALA A 193 -6.33 -25.71 9.10
N GLY A 194 -7.19 -25.24 8.20
CA GLY A 194 -6.90 -24.16 7.23
C GLY A 194 -7.33 -24.52 5.80
N PRO A 195 -7.13 -23.61 4.83
CA PRO A 195 -7.42 -23.85 3.43
C PRO A 195 -6.38 -24.83 2.85
N GLN A 196 -6.85 -25.94 2.29
CA GLN A 196 -6.07 -26.74 1.36
C GLN A 196 -6.31 -26.24 -0.05
N VAL A 197 -5.31 -25.57 -0.61
CA VAL A 197 -5.34 -25.12 -2.00
C VAL A 197 -4.76 -26.24 -2.87
N THR A 198 -5.60 -26.78 -3.74
CA THR A 198 -5.20 -27.76 -4.76
C THR A 198 -5.41 -27.14 -6.13
N TRP A 199 -4.63 -27.55 -7.13
CA TRP A 199 -4.85 -27.16 -8.51
C TRP A 199 -4.76 -28.39 -9.38
N ALA A 200 -5.89 -28.78 -9.96
CA ALA A 200 -5.94 -29.83 -10.94
C ALA A 200 -5.75 -29.18 -12.30
N VAL A 201 -4.51 -28.82 -12.64
CA VAL A 201 -4.18 -28.41 -14.02
C VAL A 201 -3.53 -29.61 -14.71
N PRO A 202 -4.25 -30.37 -15.55
CA PRO A 202 -3.63 -31.41 -16.36
C PRO A 202 -2.52 -30.79 -17.21
N GLY A 203 -1.27 -31.22 -17.01
CA GLY A 203 -0.13 -30.80 -17.84
C GLY A 203 0.42 -29.40 -17.56
N SER A 204 0.18 -28.78 -16.39
CA SER A 204 0.71 -27.42 -16.13
C SER A 204 2.23 -27.33 -16.13
N GLY A 205 2.97 -28.42 -15.91
CA GLY A 205 4.43 -28.45 -15.97
C GLY A 205 5.14 -27.46 -15.02
N ARG A 206 4.41 -26.86 -14.08
CA ARG A 206 4.92 -25.80 -13.20
C ARG A 206 5.35 -26.38 -11.86
N PRO A 207 6.66 -26.58 -11.61
CA PRO A 207 7.12 -26.89 -10.27
C PRO A 207 6.75 -25.79 -9.27
N ILE A 208 6.50 -26.20 -8.03
CA ILE A 208 6.39 -25.30 -6.90
C ILE A 208 7.80 -24.79 -6.58
N ILE A 209 7.98 -23.48 -6.60
CA ILE A 209 9.23 -22.80 -6.29
C ILE A 209 9.32 -22.51 -4.79
N ALA A 210 8.23 -22.01 -4.21
CA ALA A 210 8.15 -21.69 -2.79
C ALA A 210 6.73 -21.91 -2.27
N THR A 211 6.64 -22.32 -1.00
CA THR A 211 5.40 -22.30 -0.21
C THR A 211 5.65 -21.56 1.10
N ALA A 212 4.63 -20.90 1.63
CA ALA A 212 4.66 -20.19 2.90
C ALA A 212 3.21 -19.94 3.38
N ARG A 213 3.00 -19.20 4.47
CA ARG A 213 1.66 -18.76 4.88
C ARG A 213 1.25 -17.45 4.21
N SER A 214 2.22 -16.65 3.82
CA SER A 214 2.03 -15.39 3.09
C SER A 214 3.16 -15.20 2.08
N ARG A 215 2.97 -14.29 1.11
CA ARG A 215 4.05 -13.90 0.19
C ARG A 215 5.24 -13.31 0.93
N ASP A 216 4.99 -12.49 1.95
CA ASP A 216 6.05 -11.84 2.73
C ASP A 216 6.92 -12.89 3.44
N GLU A 217 6.32 -13.96 3.97
CA GLU A 217 7.09 -15.06 4.55
C GLU A 217 7.90 -15.81 3.48
N ALA A 218 7.37 -15.99 2.27
CA ALA A 218 8.14 -16.60 1.18
C ALA A 218 9.33 -15.74 0.76
N LEU A 219 9.18 -14.42 0.75
CA LEU A 219 10.20 -13.46 0.34
C LEU A 219 11.26 -13.19 1.41
N PHE A 220 10.83 -13.03 2.66
CA PHE A 220 11.67 -12.49 3.74
C PHE A 220 11.90 -13.49 4.88
N GLY A 221 11.19 -14.62 4.89
CA GLY A 221 11.14 -15.53 6.03
C GLY A 221 10.11 -15.11 7.07
N ARG A 222 10.04 -15.83 8.19
CA ARG A 222 9.10 -15.54 9.27
C ARG A 222 9.59 -14.34 10.07
N ILE A 223 9.11 -13.16 9.72
CA ILE A 223 9.51 -11.88 10.34
C ILE A 223 9.19 -11.92 11.83
N SER A 224 10.21 -11.72 12.66
CA SER A 224 10.10 -11.61 14.12
C SER A 224 9.99 -10.14 14.54
N THR A 225 10.70 -9.24 13.85
CA THR A 225 10.70 -7.81 14.14
C THR A 225 10.81 -6.99 12.85
N ARG A 226 10.32 -5.75 12.95
CA ARG A 226 10.35 -4.76 11.87
C ARG A 226 10.77 -3.42 12.46
N MET A 227 11.64 -2.72 11.76
CA MET A 227 12.06 -1.38 12.09
C MET A 227 11.95 -0.51 10.85
N THR A 228 11.14 0.53 10.94
CA THR A 228 10.87 1.44 9.84
C THR A 228 11.55 2.78 10.11
N TYR A 229 12.07 3.38 9.04
CA TYR A 229 12.72 4.68 9.05
C TYR A 229 12.11 5.57 7.98
N LEU A 230 12.20 6.89 8.19
CA LEU A 230 11.99 7.88 7.15
C LEU A 230 13.35 8.37 6.66
N ASP A 231 13.53 8.43 5.34
CA ASP A 231 14.66 9.14 4.73
C ASP A 231 14.45 10.66 4.70
N ASP A 232 15.36 11.38 4.06
CA ASP A 232 15.34 12.84 3.89
C ASP A 232 14.21 13.34 2.96
N ARG A 233 13.47 12.42 2.35
CA ARG A 233 12.32 12.68 1.45
C ARG A 233 11.02 12.08 2.02
N ALA A 234 11.02 11.77 3.32
CA ALA A 234 9.94 11.09 4.02
C ALA A 234 9.46 9.80 3.34
N GLN A 235 10.33 9.11 2.60
CA GLN A 235 10.07 7.76 2.10
C GLN A 235 10.45 6.73 3.16
N LEU A 236 9.75 5.59 3.11
CA LEU A 236 9.99 4.50 4.05
C LEU A 236 11.19 3.66 3.65
N VAL A 237 12.03 3.39 4.64
CA VAL A 237 13.02 2.33 4.60
C VAL A 237 12.68 1.32 5.69
N THR A 238 12.43 0.08 5.31
CA THR A 238 12.00 -0.97 6.23
C THR A 238 13.06 -2.03 6.40
N LEU A 239 13.58 -2.17 7.61
CA LEU A 239 14.44 -3.27 8.06
C LEU A 239 13.58 -4.36 8.69
N ARG A 240 13.74 -5.61 8.25
CA ARG A 240 13.06 -6.77 8.83
C ARG A 240 14.09 -7.81 9.26
N ILE A 241 13.77 -8.50 10.33
CA ILE A 241 14.54 -9.62 10.86
C ILE A 241 13.61 -10.82 10.84
N ALA A 242 14.07 -11.93 10.31
CA ALA A 242 13.26 -13.11 10.13
C ALA A 242 14.00 -14.40 10.46
N ASP A 243 13.23 -15.38 10.93
CA ASP A 243 13.66 -16.77 10.96
C ASP A 243 13.47 -17.35 9.55
N GLY A 244 14.52 -17.94 8.99
CA GLY A 244 14.49 -18.39 7.60
C GLY A 244 15.78 -19.05 7.14
N ASP A 245 15.81 -19.33 5.84
CA ASP A 245 16.95 -19.90 5.13
C ASP A 245 17.20 -18.98 3.94
N LEU A 246 18.29 -18.20 3.99
CA LEU A 246 18.60 -17.18 3.00
C LEU A 246 18.52 -17.73 1.56
N ASP A 247 19.00 -18.95 1.31
CA ASP A 247 18.97 -19.56 -0.02
C ASP A 247 17.54 -19.77 -0.53
N ARG A 248 16.61 -20.10 0.36
CA ARG A 248 15.19 -20.24 0.04
C ARG A 248 14.57 -18.88 -0.30
N GLN A 249 14.87 -17.85 0.48
CA GLN A 249 14.38 -16.50 0.24
C GLN A 249 14.95 -15.90 -1.05
N VAL A 250 16.25 -16.05 -1.30
CA VAL A 250 16.93 -15.63 -2.54
C VAL A 250 16.32 -16.34 -3.75
N ARG A 251 16.02 -17.64 -3.63
CA ARG A 251 15.31 -18.38 -4.68
C ARG A 251 13.95 -17.77 -4.97
N ALA A 252 13.10 -17.53 -3.97
CA ALA A 252 11.80 -16.91 -4.18
C ALA A 252 11.92 -15.50 -4.80
N LEU A 253 12.87 -14.70 -4.30
CA LEU A 253 13.15 -13.35 -4.78
C LEU A 253 13.51 -13.33 -6.27
N SER A 254 14.32 -14.28 -6.75
CA SER A 254 14.74 -14.35 -8.15
C SER A 254 13.58 -14.44 -9.15
N TYR A 255 12.45 -15.04 -8.76
CA TYR A 255 11.24 -15.12 -9.59
C TYR A 255 10.35 -13.88 -9.45
N LEU A 256 10.38 -13.24 -8.29
CA LEU A 256 9.54 -12.10 -7.96
C LEU A 256 10.21 -10.75 -8.26
N SER A 257 11.43 -10.76 -8.82
CA SER A 257 12.18 -9.56 -9.17
C SER A 257 12.18 -9.25 -10.67
N THR A 258 12.33 -7.97 -11.02
CA THR A 258 12.70 -7.54 -12.36
C THR A 258 14.22 -7.58 -12.54
N GLY A 259 14.66 -8.22 -13.62
CA GLY A 259 16.08 -8.33 -13.94
C GLY A 259 16.80 -9.42 -13.14
N ASN A 260 18.12 -9.45 -13.26
CA ASN A 260 18.95 -10.39 -12.53
C ASN A 260 19.20 -9.90 -11.11
N LEU A 261 19.29 -10.85 -10.18
CA LEU A 261 19.82 -10.58 -8.85
C LEU A 261 21.26 -10.08 -8.96
N ARG A 262 21.61 -9.09 -8.13
CA ARG A 262 22.99 -8.62 -7.95
C ARG A 262 23.49 -9.12 -6.60
N GLU A 263 24.69 -9.68 -6.56
CA GLU A 263 25.37 -10.01 -5.32
C GLU A 263 26.48 -9.00 -5.05
N ASP A 264 26.55 -8.49 -3.81
CA ASP A 264 27.58 -7.55 -3.39
C ASP A 264 27.84 -7.68 -1.88
N GLY A 265 29.09 -7.97 -1.49
CA GLY A 265 29.47 -8.04 -0.08
C GLY A 265 28.63 -9.00 0.79
N GLY A 266 28.25 -10.16 0.25
CA GLY A 266 27.41 -11.15 0.95
C GLY A 266 25.92 -10.75 1.03
N ARG A 267 25.49 -9.76 0.26
CA ARG A 267 24.10 -9.33 0.14
C ARG A 267 23.57 -9.63 -1.24
N THR A 268 22.31 -10.03 -1.31
CA THR A 268 21.57 -10.19 -2.55
C THR A 268 20.63 -9.01 -2.74
N VAL A 269 20.72 -8.35 -3.88
CA VAL A 269 19.94 -7.17 -4.24
C VAL A 269 19.04 -7.48 -5.42
N ALA A 270 17.80 -7.03 -5.33
CA ALA A 270 16.83 -7.16 -6.40
C ALA A 270 15.87 -5.98 -6.41
N THR A 271 15.19 -5.78 -7.53
CA THR A 271 14.03 -4.89 -7.60
C THR A 271 12.80 -5.77 -7.73
N LEU A 272 11.84 -5.67 -6.79
CA LEU A 272 10.61 -6.44 -6.85
C LEU A 272 9.82 -6.05 -8.10
N ALA A 273 9.35 -7.06 -8.83
CA ALA A 273 8.56 -6.84 -10.03
C ALA A 273 7.31 -6.04 -9.68
N GLU A 274 6.46 -6.56 -8.79
CA GLU A 274 5.16 -5.97 -8.46
C GLU A 274 5.25 -4.54 -7.92
N SER A 275 6.19 -4.26 -7.02
CA SER A 275 6.26 -2.98 -6.32
C SER A 275 7.26 -1.98 -6.87
N GLY A 276 8.27 -2.44 -7.64
CA GLY A 276 9.41 -1.62 -8.02
C GLY A 276 10.36 -1.29 -6.87
N GLU A 277 10.13 -1.79 -5.66
CA GLU A 277 11.01 -1.57 -4.53
C GLU A 277 12.33 -2.31 -4.71
N THR A 278 13.41 -1.66 -4.31
CA THR A 278 14.68 -2.33 -4.12
C THR A 278 14.62 -3.11 -2.80
N VAL A 279 15.08 -4.36 -2.85
CA VAL A 279 15.23 -5.25 -1.71
C VAL A 279 16.67 -5.69 -1.61
N VAL A 280 17.22 -5.68 -0.40
CA VAL A 280 18.53 -6.25 -0.07
C VAL A 280 18.32 -7.33 1.00
N LEU A 281 18.76 -8.56 0.73
CA LEU A 281 18.73 -9.70 1.65
C LEU A 281 20.14 -10.12 2.04
N TRP A 282 20.34 -10.49 3.32
CA TRP A 282 21.58 -11.10 3.78
C TRP A 282 21.35 -11.92 5.06
N GLU A 283 22.35 -12.71 5.43
CA GLU A 283 22.37 -13.45 6.69
C GLU A 283 23.22 -12.73 7.72
N GLN A 284 22.73 -12.63 8.94
CA GLN A 284 23.49 -12.10 10.07
C GLN A 284 23.04 -12.75 11.39
N ASP A 285 24.01 -13.29 12.13
CA ASP A 285 23.81 -13.94 13.43
C ASP A 285 22.69 -15.01 13.41
N GLY A 286 22.63 -15.80 12.33
CA GLY A 286 21.66 -16.89 12.16
C GLY A 286 20.24 -16.43 11.74
N HIS A 287 20.06 -15.14 11.45
CA HIS A 287 18.80 -14.59 10.95
C HIS A 287 18.91 -14.14 9.50
N VAL A 288 17.78 -14.16 8.78
CA VAL A 288 17.64 -13.49 7.49
C VAL A 288 17.24 -12.05 7.75
N LEU A 289 18.07 -11.11 7.31
CA LEU A 289 17.77 -9.69 7.35
C LEU A 289 17.36 -9.22 5.96
N SER A 290 16.39 -8.30 5.93
CA SER A 290 15.96 -7.66 4.69
C SER A 290 15.82 -6.16 4.87
N LEU A 291 16.28 -5.40 3.88
CA LEU A 291 15.96 -3.98 3.71
C LEU A 291 15.12 -3.79 2.45
N SER A 292 14.05 -3.00 2.54
CA SER A 292 13.25 -2.60 1.37
C SER A 292 12.93 -1.12 1.38
N ALA A 293 13.00 -0.48 0.21
CA ALA A 293 12.56 0.90 0.01
C ALA A 293 12.39 1.23 -1.49
N MET A 294 11.71 2.35 -1.78
CA MET A 294 11.66 2.96 -3.10
C MET A 294 12.91 3.83 -3.37
N ASP A 295 14.07 3.19 -3.36
CA ASP A 295 15.37 3.87 -3.59
C ASP A 295 16.29 2.97 -4.43
N THR A 296 17.48 3.47 -4.76
CA THR A 296 18.44 2.81 -5.64
C THR A 296 19.11 1.60 -4.96
N PRO A 297 19.48 0.56 -5.74
CA PRO A 297 20.29 -0.56 -5.26
C PRO A 297 21.53 -0.16 -4.47
N ASP A 298 22.28 0.84 -4.94
CA ASP A 298 23.53 1.27 -4.29
C ASP A 298 23.27 1.97 -2.95
N SER A 299 22.19 2.76 -2.84
CA SER A 299 21.78 3.39 -1.57
C SER A 299 21.41 2.34 -0.51
N LEU A 300 20.58 1.35 -0.86
CA LEU A 300 20.21 0.30 0.10
C LEU A 300 21.39 -0.59 0.46
N LEU A 301 22.31 -0.85 -0.46
CA LEU A 301 23.56 -1.55 -0.16
C LEU A 301 24.39 -0.78 0.86
N GLU A 302 24.55 0.54 0.70
CA GLU A 302 25.23 1.37 1.70
C GLU A 302 24.53 1.29 3.07
N LEU A 303 23.21 1.49 3.12
CA LEU A 303 22.44 1.42 4.36
C LEU A 303 22.54 0.05 5.03
N SER A 304 22.53 -1.03 4.25
CA SER A 304 22.70 -2.39 4.78
C SER A 304 24.07 -2.62 5.42
N GLY A 305 25.11 -1.87 5.01
CA GLY A 305 26.42 -1.86 5.66
C GLY A 305 26.47 -1.11 6.98
N ARG A 306 25.40 -0.36 7.31
CA ARG A 306 25.23 0.40 8.56
C ARG A 306 24.33 -0.30 9.57
N VAL A 307 23.83 -1.49 9.23
CA VAL A 307 23.00 -2.28 10.14
C VAL A 307 23.87 -2.84 11.27
N ARG A 308 23.43 -2.63 12.50
CA ARG A 308 24.08 -3.14 13.71
C ARG A 308 23.06 -3.66 14.70
N GLN A 309 23.50 -4.54 15.58
CA GLN A 309 22.67 -5.01 16.66
C GLN A 309 22.31 -3.84 17.59
N ALA A 310 21.05 -3.82 18.02
CA ALA A 310 20.56 -2.85 18.99
C ALA A 310 21.00 -3.25 20.40
N THR A 311 21.27 -2.27 21.24
CA THR A 311 21.21 -2.50 22.68
C THR A 311 19.76 -2.62 23.13
N GLU A 312 19.51 -3.30 24.26
CA GLU A 312 18.16 -3.41 24.81
C GLU A 312 17.52 -2.03 25.04
N ASP A 313 18.28 -1.07 25.58
CA ASP A 313 17.78 0.28 25.85
C ASP A 313 17.44 1.05 24.56
N GLU A 314 18.28 0.96 23.53
CA GLU A 314 18.02 1.59 22.24
C GLU A 314 16.76 1.03 21.59
N TRP A 315 16.58 -0.30 21.65
CA TRP A 315 15.40 -0.93 21.09
C TRP A 315 14.15 -0.54 21.87
N HIS A 316 14.17 -0.60 23.21
CA HIS A 316 13.03 -0.23 24.04
C HIS A 316 12.64 1.24 23.92
N THR A 317 13.61 2.13 23.75
CA THR A 317 13.34 3.56 23.52
C THR A 317 12.69 3.80 22.14
N ARG A 318 12.92 2.90 21.19
CA ARG A 318 12.34 2.93 19.83
C ARG A 318 11.06 2.12 19.70
N LEU A 319 10.71 1.26 20.66
CA LEU A 319 9.40 0.63 20.77
C LEU A 319 8.35 1.74 21.00
N ILE A 320 7.86 2.29 19.90
CA ILE A 320 6.77 3.24 19.94
C ILE A 320 5.49 2.42 20.00
N PHE A 321 4.80 2.48 21.14
CA PHE A 321 3.39 2.14 21.20
C PHE A 321 2.63 3.12 20.29
N LEU A 322 2.20 2.63 19.13
CA LEU A 322 1.17 3.23 18.26
C LEU A 322 1.30 4.75 18.12
N ARG A 323 2.35 5.24 17.44
CA ARG A 323 2.14 6.48 16.67
C ARG A 323 1.47 6.02 15.38
N PRO A 324 0.19 6.34 15.13
CA PRO A 324 -0.37 6.07 13.82
C PRO A 324 0.56 6.74 12.83
N ASP A 325 0.97 5.96 11.84
CA ASP A 325 1.97 6.32 10.84
C ASP A 325 1.57 7.61 10.08
N TYR A 326 0.29 7.95 10.14
CA TYR A 326 -0.23 9.25 9.80
C TYR A 326 -0.90 9.92 10.99
N ARG A 327 -0.58 11.20 11.22
CA ARG A 327 -1.54 12.10 11.84
C ARG A 327 -2.50 12.55 10.76
N VAL A 328 -3.62 11.84 10.66
CA VAL A 328 -4.69 12.16 9.73
C VAL A 328 -5.29 13.53 10.07
N GLY A 329 -5.45 14.37 9.06
CA GLY A 329 -6.00 15.73 9.15
C GLY A 329 -7.33 15.85 8.41
N ASP A 330 -7.58 17.04 7.86
CA ASP A 330 -8.83 17.37 7.18
C ASP A 330 -9.08 16.45 5.97
N PHE A 331 -10.35 16.07 5.77
CA PHE A 331 -10.80 15.34 4.58
C PHE A 331 -11.74 16.20 3.75
N ALA A 332 -11.76 15.93 2.45
CA ALA A 332 -12.68 16.56 1.52
C ALA A 332 -13.28 15.52 0.57
N LEU A 333 -14.60 15.62 0.36
CA LEU A 333 -15.32 14.84 -0.64
C LEU A 333 -15.07 15.45 -2.02
N VAL A 334 -14.55 14.65 -2.95
CA VAL A 334 -14.29 15.10 -4.32
C VAL A 334 -15.40 14.68 -5.26
N ALA A 335 -15.92 13.46 -5.11
CA ALA A 335 -17.00 12.94 -5.93
C ALA A 335 -17.76 11.81 -5.21
N GLY A 336 -18.93 11.50 -5.76
CA GLY A 336 -19.76 10.38 -5.32
C GLY A 336 -21.14 10.79 -4.86
N ASP A 337 -22.01 9.80 -4.77
CA ASP A 337 -23.39 9.92 -4.33
C ASP A 337 -23.57 9.16 -3.02
N ARG A 338 -24.21 9.81 -2.05
CA ARG A 338 -24.45 9.23 -0.73
C ARG A 338 -25.21 7.91 -0.85
N GLY A 339 -24.62 6.85 -0.30
CA GLY A 339 -25.20 5.50 -0.29
C GLY A 339 -24.82 4.62 -1.49
N GLU A 340 -24.12 5.17 -2.49
CA GLU A 340 -23.59 4.37 -3.61
C GLU A 340 -22.06 4.26 -3.56
N TRP A 341 -21.38 5.40 -3.58
CA TRP A 341 -19.93 5.47 -3.46
C TRP A 341 -19.52 6.88 -3.12
N LEU A 342 -18.40 7.03 -2.40
CA LEU A 342 -17.79 8.31 -2.09
C LEU A 342 -16.29 8.20 -2.31
N ALA A 343 -15.68 9.28 -2.79
CA ALA A 343 -14.24 9.35 -2.91
C ALA A 343 -13.74 10.78 -2.74
N GLY A 344 -12.51 10.91 -2.26
CA GLY A 344 -11.94 12.22 -2.02
C GLY A 344 -10.47 12.23 -1.70
N VAL A 345 -10.05 13.36 -1.15
CA VAL A 345 -8.67 13.60 -0.72
C VAL A 345 -8.65 13.90 0.77
N GLN A 346 -7.60 13.44 1.43
CA GLN A 346 -7.38 13.64 2.85
C GLN A 346 -5.97 14.15 3.07
N ARG A 347 -5.83 15.16 3.93
CA ARG A 347 -4.54 15.61 4.41
C ARG A 347 -4.07 14.67 5.49
N ALA A 348 -2.77 14.42 5.52
CA ALA A 348 -2.14 13.73 6.61
C ALA A 348 -0.77 14.34 6.87
N GLU A 349 -0.23 14.11 8.06
CA GLU A 349 1.13 14.49 8.41
C GLU A 349 1.91 13.23 8.75
N ARG A 350 3.09 13.08 8.14
CA ARG A 350 4.01 11.96 8.36
C ARG A 350 5.42 12.51 8.56
N GLY A 351 6.02 12.21 9.71
CA GLY A 351 7.38 12.69 10.01
C GLY A 351 7.52 14.21 10.08
N GLY A 352 6.43 14.95 10.32
CA GLY A 352 6.41 16.42 10.28
C GLY A 352 6.16 17.00 8.89
N GLU A 353 6.06 16.17 7.85
CA GLU A 353 5.74 16.59 6.49
C GLU A 353 4.26 16.37 6.17
N GLN A 354 3.66 17.34 5.50
CA GLN A 354 2.29 17.21 4.99
C GLN A 354 2.27 16.28 3.78
N GLN A 355 1.35 15.33 3.77
CA GLN A 355 1.08 14.41 2.68
C GLN A 355 -0.41 14.43 2.32
N PHE A 356 -0.72 13.91 1.15
CA PHE A 356 -2.09 13.67 0.70
C PHE A 356 -2.36 12.17 0.59
N LEU A 357 -3.58 11.78 0.93
CA LEU A 357 -4.12 10.44 0.74
C LEU A 357 -5.36 10.52 -0.14
N TRP A 358 -5.53 9.55 -1.03
CA TRP A 358 -6.84 9.28 -1.65
C TRP A 358 -7.67 8.46 -0.69
N TRP A 359 -8.92 8.84 -0.47
CA TRP A 359 -9.85 8.01 0.28
C TRP A 359 -11.06 7.65 -0.57
N PHE A 360 -11.62 6.47 -0.34
CA PHE A 360 -12.82 6.01 -1.05
C PHE A 360 -13.58 4.96 -0.25
N SER A 361 -14.88 4.87 -0.53
CA SER A 361 -15.75 3.82 0.01
C SER A 361 -15.45 2.47 -0.63
N LEU A 362 -15.50 1.39 0.15
CA LEU A 362 -15.34 0.04 -0.39
C LEU A 362 -16.57 -0.33 -1.25
N PRO A 363 -16.39 -0.98 -2.42
CA PRO A 363 -17.50 -1.32 -3.32
C PRO A 363 -18.61 -2.16 -2.67
N ASP A 364 -18.24 -3.16 -1.88
CA ASP A 364 -19.18 -4.10 -1.25
C ASP A 364 -19.68 -3.60 0.11
N GLU A 365 -18.97 -2.63 0.70
CA GLU A 365 -19.32 -2.00 1.97
C GLU A 365 -19.24 -0.47 1.81
N PRO A 366 -20.21 0.19 1.15
CA PRO A 366 -20.12 1.63 0.84
C PRO A 366 -20.05 2.55 2.07
N GLN A 367 -20.36 2.02 3.26
CA GLN A 367 -20.26 2.71 4.55
C GLN A 367 -18.85 2.62 5.15
N THR A 368 -18.02 1.70 4.67
CA THR A 368 -16.63 1.52 5.07
C THR A 368 -15.74 2.26 4.08
N SER A 369 -14.76 3.02 4.57
CA SER A 369 -13.83 3.76 3.71
C SER A 369 -12.38 3.46 4.05
N VAL A 370 -11.54 3.53 3.02
CA VAL A 370 -10.10 3.30 3.13
C VAL A 370 -9.35 4.47 2.53
N SER A 371 -8.22 4.81 3.14
CA SER A 371 -7.26 5.78 2.58
C SER A 371 -6.02 5.08 2.07
N VAL A 372 -5.48 5.58 0.95
CA VAL A 372 -4.22 5.14 0.35
C VAL A 372 -3.34 6.36 0.01
N PRO A 373 -2.01 6.30 0.19
CA PRO A 373 -1.14 7.41 -0.16
C PRO A 373 -1.24 7.81 -1.64
N VAL A 374 -1.24 9.12 -1.91
CA VAL A 374 -1.14 9.61 -3.30
C VAL A 374 0.26 9.28 -3.84
N ARG A 375 0.34 8.76 -5.07
CA ARG A 375 1.64 8.28 -5.63
C ARG A 375 2.64 9.41 -5.90
N PHE A 376 2.17 10.60 -6.23
CA PHE A 376 2.98 11.78 -6.52
C PHE A 376 2.46 12.99 -5.77
N GLU A 377 3.36 13.88 -5.35
CA GLU A 377 3.01 15.09 -4.63
C GLU A 377 2.08 15.98 -5.49
N PRO A 378 0.79 16.12 -5.12
CA PRO A 378 -0.22 16.80 -5.95
C PRO A 378 0.11 18.26 -6.29
N THR A 379 0.94 18.91 -5.45
CA THR A 379 1.34 20.31 -5.62
C THR A 379 2.42 20.51 -6.69
N THR A 380 3.09 19.44 -7.15
CA THR A 380 4.27 19.55 -8.02
C THR A 380 4.00 19.27 -9.49
N MET A 381 3.08 18.35 -9.82
CA MET A 381 2.76 18.03 -11.21
C MET A 381 1.34 17.47 -11.41
N PRO A 382 0.74 17.72 -12.59
CA PRO A 382 -0.45 17.03 -13.06
C PRO A 382 -0.32 15.51 -12.97
N PHE A 383 -1.32 14.85 -12.39
CA PHE A 383 -1.27 13.40 -12.22
C PHE A 383 -2.65 12.75 -12.13
N ALA A 384 -2.73 11.48 -12.55
CA ALA A 384 -3.93 10.67 -12.46
C ALA A 384 -3.61 9.27 -11.90
N ASP A 385 -4.32 8.90 -10.85
CA ASP A 385 -4.23 7.62 -10.17
C ASP A 385 -5.38 6.70 -10.54
N ARG A 386 -5.08 5.41 -10.70
CA ARG A 386 -6.07 4.36 -10.91
C ARG A 386 -5.95 3.37 -9.78
N VAL A 387 -7.05 3.11 -9.09
CA VAL A 387 -7.10 2.20 -7.94
C VAL A 387 -8.22 1.22 -8.18
N VAL A 388 -7.88 -0.07 -8.26
CA VAL A 388 -8.84 -1.16 -8.46
C VAL A 388 -9.07 -1.87 -7.13
N VAL A 389 -10.33 -2.00 -6.76
CA VAL A 389 -10.78 -2.77 -5.58
C VAL A 389 -11.98 -3.61 -6.01
N GLY A 390 -11.88 -4.93 -5.85
CA GLY A 390 -12.87 -5.85 -6.40
C GLY A 390 -12.98 -5.73 -7.93
N ASP A 391 -14.18 -5.45 -8.42
CA ASP A 391 -14.49 -5.21 -9.84
C ASP A 391 -14.62 -3.72 -10.20
N VAL A 392 -14.32 -2.81 -9.25
CA VAL A 392 -14.44 -1.35 -9.42
C VAL A 392 -13.08 -0.72 -9.69
N THR A 393 -13.03 0.21 -10.65
CA THR A 393 -11.90 1.11 -10.86
C THR A 393 -12.25 2.52 -10.40
N TYR A 394 -11.49 3.03 -9.44
CA TYR A 394 -11.47 4.44 -9.05
C TYR A 394 -10.37 5.16 -9.81
N VAL A 395 -10.66 6.37 -10.30
CA VAL A 395 -9.70 7.26 -10.95
C VAL A 395 -9.65 8.57 -10.18
N PHE A 396 -8.47 8.91 -9.66
CA PHE A 396 -8.22 10.17 -8.96
C PHE A 396 -7.36 11.06 -9.83
N ILE A 397 -7.61 12.36 -9.83
CA ILE A 397 -6.87 13.34 -10.64
C ILE A 397 -6.46 14.49 -9.72
N SER A 398 -5.21 14.92 -9.82
CA SER A 398 -4.70 16.14 -9.19
C SER A 398 -4.02 17.02 -10.23
N MET A 399 -4.32 18.32 -10.20
CA MET A 399 -3.62 19.33 -10.99
C MET A 399 -3.13 20.45 -10.06
N PRO A 400 -1.84 20.82 -10.11
CA PRO A 400 -1.36 22.02 -9.43
C PRO A 400 -2.16 23.23 -9.89
N GLY A 401 -2.53 24.12 -8.97
CA GLY A 401 -3.38 25.30 -9.24
C GLY A 401 -2.71 26.36 -10.12
N THR A 402 -1.39 26.26 -10.33
CA THR A 402 -0.69 26.96 -11.43
C THR A 402 -1.13 26.52 -12.83
N SER A 403 -1.90 25.43 -12.93
CA SER A 403 -2.50 24.97 -14.18
C SER A 403 -3.83 25.69 -14.41
N ASP A 404 -4.04 26.29 -15.58
CA ASP A 404 -5.34 26.86 -15.99
C ASP A 404 -6.43 25.78 -16.24
N VAL A 405 -6.19 24.55 -15.80
CA VAL A 405 -6.96 23.37 -16.17
C VAL A 405 -7.93 23.01 -15.06
N THR A 406 -9.22 23.18 -15.37
CA THR A 406 -10.33 22.96 -14.44
C THR A 406 -11.23 21.79 -14.86
N THR A 407 -10.93 21.14 -15.97
CA THR A 407 -11.67 19.97 -16.45
C THR A 407 -10.72 18.85 -16.91
N ALA A 408 -11.22 17.62 -16.83
CA ALA A 408 -10.58 16.43 -17.36
C ALA A 408 -11.62 15.56 -18.06
N SER A 409 -11.25 14.94 -19.17
CA SER A 409 -12.10 13.96 -19.88
C SER A 409 -11.63 12.55 -19.56
N ILE A 410 -12.53 11.70 -19.06
CA ILE A 410 -12.25 10.32 -18.71
C ILE A 410 -13.02 9.42 -19.67
N TYR A 411 -12.35 8.44 -20.26
CA TYR A 411 -12.97 7.44 -21.13
C TYR A 411 -12.81 6.08 -20.48
N ALA A 412 -13.94 5.44 -20.18
CA ALA A 412 -13.98 4.08 -19.66
C ALA A 412 -13.59 3.07 -20.76
N GLY A 413 -13.48 1.79 -20.39
CA GLY A 413 -13.04 0.73 -21.31
C GLY A 413 -13.95 0.46 -22.51
N ASP A 414 -15.20 0.94 -22.46
CA ASP A 414 -16.18 0.90 -23.55
C ASP A 414 -16.20 2.18 -24.40
N ASP A 415 -15.19 3.04 -24.22
CA ASP A 415 -15.07 4.37 -24.81
C ASP A 415 -16.14 5.38 -24.37
N THR A 416 -16.95 5.09 -23.35
CA THR A 416 -17.88 6.06 -22.77
C THR A 416 -17.10 7.20 -22.12
N GLY A 417 -17.26 8.40 -22.68
CA GLY A 417 -16.60 9.62 -22.21
C GLY A 417 -17.41 10.33 -21.12
N THR A 418 -16.74 10.72 -20.04
CA THR A 418 -17.27 11.54 -18.96
C THR A 418 -16.37 12.76 -18.79
N GLU A 419 -16.95 13.96 -18.84
CA GLU A 419 -16.26 15.18 -18.46
C GLU A 419 -16.35 15.39 -16.95
N LEU A 420 -15.22 15.65 -16.31
CA LEU A 420 -15.08 15.85 -14.88
C LEU A 420 -14.60 17.27 -14.62
N THR A 421 -15.32 17.99 -13.75
CA THR A 421 -14.89 19.29 -13.23
C THR A 421 -13.98 19.08 -12.02
N LEU A 422 -12.77 19.62 -12.10
CA LEU A 422 -11.79 19.61 -11.01
C LEU A 422 -12.10 20.77 -10.06
N GLN A 423 -11.99 20.52 -8.74
CA GLN A 423 -12.29 21.54 -7.74
C GLN A 423 -11.18 21.63 -6.70
N GLN A 424 -10.93 22.85 -6.23
CA GLN A 424 -10.02 23.09 -5.12
C GLN A 424 -10.73 22.69 -3.81
N MET A 425 -10.19 21.68 -3.14
CA MET A 425 -10.82 21.11 -1.94
C MET A 425 -10.36 21.78 -0.66
N PHE A 426 -9.11 22.25 -0.63
CA PHE A 426 -8.53 22.91 0.52
C PHE A 426 -8.14 24.35 0.14
N PRO A 427 -8.69 25.38 0.80
CA PRO A 427 -8.48 26.78 0.41
C PRO A 427 -7.01 27.24 0.44
N ASP A 428 -6.20 26.61 1.27
CA ASP A 428 -4.78 26.91 1.51
C ASP A 428 -3.82 26.03 0.69
N VAL A 429 -4.33 25.09 -0.11
CA VAL A 429 -3.53 24.31 -1.06
C VAL A 429 -3.98 24.63 -2.47
N ASP A 430 -3.04 25.13 -3.27
CA ASP A 430 -3.26 25.48 -4.67
C ASP A 430 -3.19 24.22 -5.54
N VAL A 431 -4.19 23.34 -5.40
CA VAL A 431 -4.37 22.10 -6.17
C VAL A 431 -5.86 21.87 -6.38
N VAL A 432 -6.23 21.49 -7.60
CA VAL A 432 -7.59 21.04 -7.91
C VAL A 432 -7.62 19.52 -8.07
N PHE A 433 -8.70 18.92 -7.57
CA PHE A 433 -8.86 17.47 -7.47
C PHE A 433 -10.10 17.00 -8.23
N GLY A 434 -10.03 15.77 -8.72
CA GLY A 434 -11.12 15.06 -9.37
C GLY A 434 -11.15 13.59 -9.00
N ALA A 435 -12.33 12.99 -8.97
CA ALA A 435 -12.49 11.56 -8.73
C ALA A 435 -13.62 10.98 -9.58
N TYR A 436 -13.42 9.79 -10.12
CA TYR A 436 -14.36 9.08 -10.97
C TYR A 436 -14.37 7.59 -10.60
N ARG A 437 -15.53 6.95 -10.72
CA ARG A 437 -15.71 5.52 -10.47
C ARG A 437 -16.33 4.87 -11.69
N THR A 438 -15.84 3.68 -12.04
CA THR A 438 -16.47 2.85 -13.07
C THR A 438 -16.37 1.36 -12.75
N THR A 439 -17.39 0.61 -13.17
CA THR A 439 -17.41 -0.85 -13.23
C THR A 439 -17.23 -1.36 -14.66
N THR A 440 -17.10 -0.45 -15.63
CA THR A 440 -16.86 -0.82 -17.03
C THR A 440 -15.49 -1.45 -17.17
N THR A 441 -15.45 -2.66 -17.73
CA THR A 441 -14.21 -3.38 -17.98
C THR A 441 -13.41 -2.76 -19.12
N GLY A 442 -12.09 -2.74 -18.99
CA GLY A 442 -11.13 -2.24 -19.96
C GLY A 442 -10.30 -1.09 -19.41
N SER A 443 -9.30 -0.66 -20.18
CA SER A 443 -8.40 0.43 -19.77
C SER A 443 -9.16 1.75 -19.66
N VAL A 444 -8.98 2.45 -18.54
CA VAL A 444 -9.49 3.81 -18.35
C VAL A 444 -8.44 4.82 -18.79
N ARG A 445 -8.83 5.74 -19.70
CA ARG A 445 -7.97 6.80 -20.24
C ARG A 445 -8.38 8.15 -19.69
N VAL A 446 -7.40 8.96 -19.30
CA VAL A 446 -7.60 10.32 -18.79
C VAL A 446 -6.93 11.30 -19.72
N PHE A 447 -7.68 12.31 -20.16
CA PHE A 447 -7.19 13.41 -20.99
C PHE A 447 -7.38 14.72 -20.25
N THR A 448 -6.29 15.40 -19.96
CA THR A 448 -6.31 16.75 -19.41
C THR A 448 -5.07 17.52 -19.89
N PRO A 449 -5.19 18.79 -20.32
CA PRO A 449 -4.04 19.57 -20.78
C PRO A 449 -2.94 19.63 -19.70
N GLY A 450 -1.68 19.48 -20.09
CA GLY A 450 -0.55 19.53 -19.13
C GLY A 450 -0.33 18.25 -18.32
N LEU A 451 -1.21 17.24 -18.39
CA LEU A 451 -0.86 15.89 -17.96
C LEU A 451 0.26 15.37 -18.88
N GLN A 452 1.49 15.34 -18.39
CA GLN A 452 2.49 14.48 -19.01
C GLN A 452 2.02 13.06 -18.74
N SER A 453 1.37 12.43 -19.72
CA SER A 453 1.15 10.98 -19.65
C SER A 453 2.54 10.33 -19.59
N PRO A 454 2.91 9.62 -18.51
CA PRO A 454 4.07 8.75 -18.57
C PRO A 454 3.76 7.50 -19.42
N PHE A 455 2.54 7.33 -19.93
CA PHE A 455 1.98 6.05 -20.35
C PHE A 455 1.25 6.19 -21.70
N LEU A 456 2.02 6.43 -22.76
CA LEU A 456 1.60 6.05 -24.11
C LEU A 456 1.63 4.52 -24.19
N GLY A 457 0.46 3.90 -24.20
CA GLY A 457 0.26 2.49 -24.51
C GLY A 457 -0.96 2.34 -25.43
N LEU A 458 -0.73 2.51 -26.73
CA LEU A 458 -1.61 2.18 -27.86
C LEU A 458 -2.92 2.98 -27.99
N VAL A 459 -2.81 4.15 -28.62
CA VAL A 459 -3.87 4.62 -29.53
C VAL A 459 -3.68 3.87 -30.85
N PRO A 460 -4.60 3.02 -31.33
CA PRO A 460 -4.67 2.77 -32.75
C PRO A 460 -5.12 4.07 -33.40
N ASP A 461 -4.25 4.63 -34.24
CA ASP A 461 -4.57 5.77 -35.10
C ASP A 461 -5.83 5.40 -35.92
N PRO A 462 -7.00 6.05 -35.73
CA PRO A 462 -8.21 5.67 -36.45
C PRO A 462 -8.17 6.10 -37.94
N LEU A 463 -7.05 6.67 -38.41
CA LEU A 463 -6.85 7.08 -39.80
C LEU A 463 -5.45 6.74 -40.33
N LYS A 464 -5.02 5.47 -40.28
CA LYS A 464 -4.10 4.86 -41.25
C LYS A 464 -4.39 3.39 -41.53
#